data_AF-T0T1X9-F1
#
_entry.id   AF-T0T1X9-F1
#
_cell.length_a   1.000
_cell.length_b   1.000
_cell.length_c   1.000
_cell.angle_alpha   90.00
_cell.angle_beta   90.00
_cell.angle_gamma   90.00
#
_symmetry.space_group_name_H-M   'P 1'
#
loop_
_entity.id
_entity.type
_entity.pdbx_description
1 polymer ?
#
loop_
_entity_poly.entity_id
_entity_poly.type
_entity_poly.pdbx_seq_one_letter_code
_entity_poly.pdbx_strand_id
1 'polypeptide(L)'
;MMKSQIERYLNTSELFTLRLSKDRLIEGLFIAYEGAFYGGGFSTDKDEKIITPTYLANEKLYGKRTRELAKDFGFSNIMLASVNGQIIMSSVSDPKYNFLGRSLTKGVLKGTNLESCFNKAKAQKDDKVFFSDFQNYKTASSVYSFLCKKAYAEFDHEDEGIYKGDELGVVIAQLSNETLAKITGQRTGMGETGQTYLIGPDYKLRSDFALQRDKFNMNNSLKVIFLLKLKLWKIP
;
A
#
# COMPACT_ATOMS: atom_id res chain seq x y z
N MET A 1 -4.18 23.84 12.43
CA MET A 1 -4.59 22.66 13.24
C MET A 1 -4.71 21.38 12.41
N MET A 2 -5.50 21.34 11.33
CA MET A 2 -5.60 20.15 10.47
C MET A 2 -4.34 19.87 9.66
N LYS A 3 -3.75 20.88 9.00
CA LYS A 3 -2.48 20.72 8.23
C LYS A 3 -1.39 20.05 9.07
N SER A 4 -1.20 20.52 10.30
CA SER A 4 -0.26 19.94 11.26
C SER A 4 -0.60 18.51 11.71
N GLN A 5 -1.87 18.11 11.71
CA GLN A 5 -2.28 16.73 12.00
C GLN A 5 -1.98 15.81 10.81
N ILE A 6 -2.23 16.26 9.58
CA ILE A 6 -1.91 15.51 8.36
C ILE A 6 -0.39 15.34 8.21
N GLU A 7 0.38 16.42 8.36
CA GLU A 7 1.85 16.35 8.34
C GLU A 7 2.38 15.40 9.41
N ARG A 8 1.81 15.45 10.63
CA ARG A 8 2.18 14.51 11.70
C ARG A 8 1.83 13.07 11.36
N TYR A 9 0.66 12.83 10.77
CA TYR A 9 0.25 11.49 10.35
C TYR A 9 1.22 10.94 9.32
N LEU A 10 1.50 11.70 8.25
CA LEU A 10 2.41 11.28 7.18
C LEU A 10 3.84 11.06 7.70
N ASN A 11 4.39 12.00 8.49
CA ASN A 11 5.73 11.85 9.07
C ASN A 11 5.82 10.62 9.99
N THR A 12 4.79 10.39 10.82
CA THR A 12 4.73 9.22 11.69
C THR A 12 4.65 7.92 10.87
N SER A 13 3.83 7.90 9.82
CA SER A 13 3.71 6.75 8.92
C SER A 13 5.02 6.46 8.18
N GLU A 14 5.79 7.47 7.76
CA GLU A 14 7.11 7.28 7.17
C GLU A 14 8.09 6.68 8.19
N LEU A 15 8.16 7.22 9.41
CA LEU A 15 9.02 6.69 10.47
C LEU A 15 8.66 5.24 10.85
N PHE A 16 7.37 4.90 10.90
CA PHE A 16 6.93 3.55 11.19
C PHE A 16 7.21 2.58 10.04
N THR A 17 7.04 3.01 8.79
CA THR A 17 7.43 2.20 7.62
C THR A 17 8.94 1.92 7.63
N LEU A 18 9.75 2.93 7.99
CA LEU A 18 11.19 2.76 8.16
C LEU A 18 11.51 1.72 9.24
N ARG A 19 10.85 1.81 10.41
CA ARG A 19 11.05 0.82 11.50
C ARG A 19 10.62 -0.59 11.11
N LEU A 20 9.48 -0.73 10.43
CA LEU A 20 9.01 -2.03 9.93
C LEU A 20 10.05 -2.71 9.03
N SER A 21 10.73 -1.94 8.17
CA SER A 21 11.74 -2.51 7.25
C SER A 21 12.98 -3.09 7.94
N LYS A 22 13.16 -2.81 9.23
CA LYS A 22 14.27 -3.29 10.07
C LYS A 22 13.77 -4.17 11.22
N ASP A 23 12.49 -4.52 11.22
CA ASP A 23 11.88 -5.27 12.30
C ASP A 23 12.13 -6.77 12.12
N ARG A 24 12.60 -7.44 13.19
CA ARG A 24 12.93 -8.87 13.17
C ARG A 24 11.73 -9.76 12.83
N LEU A 25 10.51 -9.37 13.20
CA LEU A 25 9.31 -10.09 12.78
C LEU A 25 9.12 -9.97 11.28
N ILE A 26 9.28 -8.78 10.71
CA ILE A 26 9.11 -8.55 9.26
C ILE A 26 10.13 -9.37 8.45
N GLU A 27 11.37 -9.42 8.89
CA GLU A 27 12.40 -10.29 8.32
C GLU A 27 11.99 -11.77 8.34
N GLY A 28 11.58 -12.29 9.50
CA GLY A 28 11.09 -13.67 9.59
C GLY A 28 9.85 -13.95 8.73
N LEU A 29 9.01 -12.94 8.51
CA LEU A 29 7.85 -13.05 7.62
C LEU A 29 8.24 -13.09 6.14
N PHE A 30 9.28 -12.35 5.72
CA PHE A 30 9.84 -12.52 4.37
C PHE A 30 10.24 -13.97 4.15
N ILE A 31 11.07 -14.52 5.03
CA ILE A 31 11.56 -15.90 4.93
C ILE A 31 10.39 -16.91 4.89
N ALA A 32 9.45 -16.80 5.84
CA ALA A 32 8.34 -17.73 5.94
C ALA A 32 7.40 -17.68 4.71
N TYR A 33 7.03 -16.48 4.25
CA TYR A 33 6.10 -16.33 3.12
C TYR A 33 6.77 -16.52 1.76
N GLU A 34 8.07 -16.24 1.61
CA GLU A 34 8.83 -16.64 0.42
C GLU A 34 8.96 -18.16 0.33
N GLY A 35 9.25 -18.83 1.46
CA GLY A 35 9.26 -20.30 1.53
C GLY A 35 7.92 -20.90 1.12
N ALA A 36 6.80 -20.34 1.60
CA ALA A 36 5.46 -20.78 1.19
C ALA A 36 5.15 -20.50 -0.29
N PHE A 37 5.66 -19.39 -0.82
CA PHE A 37 5.50 -19.01 -2.23
C PHE A 37 6.26 -19.95 -3.17
N TYR A 38 7.58 -20.09 -2.97
CA TYR A 38 8.42 -20.93 -3.84
C TYR A 38 8.17 -22.42 -3.61
N GLY A 39 7.92 -22.85 -2.37
CA GLY A 39 7.54 -24.23 -2.06
C GLY A 39 6.19 -24.62 -2.66
N GLY A 40 5.32 -23.64 -2.97
CA GLY A 40 4.09 -23.84 -3.74
C GLY A 40 4.30 -23.95 -5.26
N GLY A 41 5.52 -23.79 -5.76
CA GLY A 41 5.85 -23.83 -7.19
C GLY A 41 5.42 -22.59 -7.97
N PHE A 42 5.16 -21.46 -7.30
CA PHE A 42 4.75 -20.22 -7.95
C PHE A 42 5.93 -19.47 -8.56
N SER A 43 5.66 -18.69 -9.61
CA SER A 43 6.66 -17.88 -10.30
C SER A 43 6.39 -16.38 -10.13
N THR A 44 7.43 -15.55 -10.17
CA THR A 44 7.31 -14.09 -9.96
C THR A 44 7.04 -13.32 -11.25
N ASP A 45 6.79 -14.01 -12.36
CA ASP A 45 6.61 -13.45 -13.70
C ASP A 45 5.13 -13.20 -14.07
N LYS A 46 4.19 -13.50 -13.17
CA LYS A 46 2.76 -13.31 -13.36
C LYS A 46 2.02 -13.12 -12.05
N ASP A 47 0.75 -12.76 -12.15
CA ASP A 47 -0.16 -12.81 -11.00
C ASP A 47 -0.48 -14.26 -10.63
N GLU A 48 -0.42 -14.55 -9.33
CA GLU A 48 -0.58 -15.88 -8.76
C GLU A 48 -1.68 -15.91 -7.70
N LYS A 49 -2.33 -17.06 -7.57
CA LYS A 49 -3.31 -17.32 -6.50
C LYS A 49 -2.65 -18.11 -5.38
N ILE A 50 -2.01 -17.39 -4.47
CA ILE A 50 -1.05 -17.96 -3.50
C ILE A 50 -1.66 -18.39 -2.15
N ILE A 51 -2.99 -18.39 -2.01
CA ILE A 51 -3.65 -18.86 -0.78
C ILE A 51 -3.68 -20.41 -0.80
N THR A 52 -2.55 -21.01 -0.46
CA THR A 52 -2.34 -22.47 -0.35
C THR A 52 -2.42 -22.93 1.11
N PRO A 53 -2.48 -24.25 1.38
CA PRO A 53 -2.39 -24.75 2.76
C PRO A 53 -1.15 -24.25 3.50
N THR A 54 0.01 -24.16 2.83
CA THR A 54 1.26 -23.63 3.42
C THR A 54 1.15 -22.14 3.74
N TYR A 55 0.59 -21.33 2.83
CA TYR A 55 0.30 -19.92 3.11
C TYR A 55 -0.64 -19.77 4.32
N LEU A 56 -1.70 -20.58 4.36
CA LEU A 56 -2.67 -20.56 5.46
C LEU A 56 -2.08 -21.03 6.79
N ALA A 57 -1.07 -21.92 6.77
CA ALA A 57 -0.34 -22.31 7.96
C ALA A 57 0.45 -21.12 8.55
N ASN A 58 1.16 -20.37 7.70
CA ASN A 58 1.82 -19.13 8.11
C ASN A 58 0.81 -18.09 8.62
N GLU A 59 -0.32 -17.93 7.92
CA GLU A 59 -1.39 -17.02 8.32
C GLU A 59 -1.99 -17.39 9.69
N LYS A 60 -2.12 -18.68 10.00
CA LYS A 60 -2.57 -19.17 11.31
C LYS A 60 -1.56 -18.84 12.42
N LEU A 61 -0.26 -18.94 12.14
CA LEU A 61 0.80 -18.68 13.10
C LEU A 61 1.02 -17.18 13.35
N TYR A 62 1.06 -16.39 12.27
CA TYR A 62 1.52 -15.01 12.32
C TYR A 62 0.43 -13.97 12.06
N GLY A 63 -0.68 -14.34 11.42
CA GLY A 63 -1.69 -13.40 10.93
C GLY A 63 -2.28 -12.49 12.00
N LYS A 64 -2.53 -13.01 13.22
CA LYS A 64 -3.02 -12.16 14.32
C LYS A 64 -2.00 -11.07 14.68
N ARG A 65 -0.74 -11.45 14.85
CA ARG A 65 0.35 -10.54 15.22
C ARG A 65 0.61 -9.49 14.14
N THR A 66 0.56 -9.87 12.85
CA THR A 66 0.74 -8.93 11.74
C THR A 66 -0.41 -7.93 11.62
N ARG A 67 -1.66 -8.36 11.87
CA ARG A 67 -2.81 -7.44 11.95
C ARG A 67 -2.70 -6.45 13.10
N GLU A 68 -2.31 -6.93 14.27
CA GLU A 68 -2.10 -6.08 15.45
C GLU A 68 -0.99 -5.07 15.18
N LEU A 69 0.13 -5.50 14.60
CA LEU A 69 1.22 -4.61 14.19
C LEU A 69 0.76 -3.52 13.20
N ALA A 70 0.00 -3.88 12.16
CA ALA A 70 -0.54 -2.92 11.21
C ALA A 70 -1.45 -1.90 11.88
N LYS A 71 -2.32 -2.36 12.78
CA LYS A 71 -3.24 -1.52 13.55
C LYS A 71 -2.49 -0.56 14.48
N ASP A 72 -1.50 -1.06 15.22
CA ASP A 72 -0.73 -0.28 16.19
C ASP A 72 0.05 0.85 15.52
N PHE A 73 0.52 0.62 14.28
CA PHE A 73 1.20 1.64 13.47
C PHE A 73 0.23 2.49 12.62
N GLY A 74 -1.08 2.24 12.70
CA GLY A 74 -2.10 3.04 12.02
C GLY A 74 -2.20 2.79 10.51
N PHE A 75 -1.74 1.63 10.04
CA PHE A 75 -1.86 1.18 8.66
C PHE A 75 -3.11 0.33 8.44
N SER A 76 -3.71 0.45 7.26
CA SER A 76 -4.82 -0.43 6.87
C SER A 76 -4.35 -1.82 6.48
N ASN A 77 -3.12 -1.92 5.98
CA ASN A 77 -2.50 -3.17 5.58
C ASN A 77 -0.97 -3.01 5.59
N ILE A 78 -0.26 -4.08 5.94
CA ILE A 78 1.17 -4.24 5.68
C ILE A 78 1.30 -5.39 4.69
N MET A 79 2.00 -5.14 3.59
CA MET A 79 2.29 -6.14 2.57
C MET A 79 3.79 -6.28 2.40
N LEU A 80 4.23 -7.49 2.06
CA LEU A 80 5.62 -7.79 1.72
C LEU A 80 5.68 -8.14 0.25
N ALA A 81 6.54 -7.44 -0.50
CA ALA A 81 6.84 -7.76 -1.88
C ALA A 81 8.25 -8.33 -1.98
N SER A 82 8.41 -9.49 -2.61
CA SER A 82 9.72 -10.10 -2.85
C SER A 82 10.61 -9.19 -3.68
N VAL A 83 11.91 -9.50 -3.74
CA VAL A 83 12.89 -8.78 -4.58
C VAL A 83 12.49 -8.68 -6.06
N ASN A 84 11.68 -9.62 -6.55
CA ASN A 84 11.18 -9.67 -7.93
C ASN A 84 9.82 -8.94 -8.12
N GLY A 85 9.27 -8.39 -7.05
CA GLY A 85 8.04 -7.60 -7.06
C GLY A 85 6.77 -8.41 -6.93
N GLN A 86 6.83 -9.65 -6.43
CA GLN A 86 5.63 -10.42 -6.12
C GLN A 86 5.14 -10.08 -4.73
N ILE A 87 3.87 -9.73 -4.56
CA ILE A 87 3.29 -9.52 -3.22
C ILE A 87 3.01 -10.89 -2.59
N ILE A 88 3.83 -11.29 -1.63
CA ILE A 88 3.83 -12.63 -1.01
C ILE A 88 3.08 -12.68 0.33
N MET A 89 2.81 -11.52 0.94
CA MET A 89 2.13 -11.41 2.23
C MET A 89 1.22 -10.18 2.26
N SER A 90 0.10 -10.31 2.96
CA SER A 90 -0.80 -9.21 3.34
C SER A 90 -1.21 -9.43 4.80
N SER A 91 -1.17 -8.39 5.64
CA SER A 91 -1.58 -8.51 7.05
C SER A 91 -3.09 -8.70 7.17
N VAL A 92 -3.86 -8.14 6.23
CA VAL A 92 -5.30 -8.38 6.16
C VAL A 92 -5.62 -9.54 5.21
N SER A 93 -6.70 -10.25 5.50
CA SER A 93 -7.21 -11.30 4.63
C SER A 93 -7.64 -10.71 3.28
N ASP A 94 -7.11 -11.26 2.19
CA ASP A 94 -7.37 -10.82 0.82
C ASP A 94 -7.84 -11.99 -0.07
N PRO A 95 -9.00 -12.60 0.22
CA PRO A 95 -9.49 -13.78 -0.52
C PRO A 95 -9.85 -13.48 -1.99
N LYS A 96 -9.95 -12.19 -2.34
CA LYS A 96 -10.24 -11.72 -3.71
C LYS A 96 -8.97 -11.43 -4.50
N TYR A 97 -7.78 -11.57 -3.89
CA TYR A 97 -6.50 -11.28 -4.52
C TYR A 97 -6.48 -9.85 -5.08
N ASN A 98 -6.91 -8.88 -4.28
CA ASN A 98 -6.84 -7.47 -4.63
C ASN A 98 -5.39 -7.02 -4.80
N PHE A 99 -4.50 -7.51 -3.94
CA PHE A 99 -3.06 -7.27 -3.96
C PHE A 99 -2.25 -8.52 -3.70
N LEU A 100 -2.72 -9.42 -2.82
CA LEU A 100 -2.00 -10.64 -2.49
C LEU A 100 -1.78 -11.50 -3.75
N GLY A 101 -0.55 -11.97 -3.95
CA GLY A 101 -0.15 -12.76 -5.11
C GLY A 101 -0.07 -11.97 -6.41
N ARG A 102 -0.16 -10.64 -6.40
CA ARG A 102 -0.01 -9.82 -7.61
C ARG A 102 1.44 -9.46 -7.87
N SER A 103 1.81 -9.41 -9.15
CA SER A 103 3.13 -8.98 -9.59
C SER A 103 3.14 -7.48 -9.89
N LEU A 104 4.05 -6.76 -9.24
CA LEU A 104 4.31 -5.34 -9.47
C LEU A 104 5.06 -5.11 -10.78
N THR A 105 5.82 -6.09 -11.28
CA THR A 105 6.70 -5.93 -12.45
C THR A 105 6.09 -6.51 -13.72
N LYS A 106 5.26 -7.56 -13.62
CA LYS A 106 4.71 -8.31 -14.76
C LYS A 106 3.19 -8.52 -14.73
N GLY A 107 2.53 -8.11 -13.66
CA GLY A 107 1.10 -8.38 -13.43
C GLY A 107 0.18 -7.17 -13.61
N VAL A 108 -1.03 -7.28 -13.05
CA VAL A 108 -2.06 -6.24 -13.12
C VAL A 108 -1.67 -4.92 -12.45
N LEU A 109 -0.66 -4.95 -11.57
CA LEU A 109 -0.15 -3.77 -10.88
C LEU A 109 0.96 -3.03 -11.65
N LYS A 110 1.40 -3.57 -12.79
CA LYS A 110 2.40 -2.92 -13.64
C LYS A 110 1.90 -1.55 -14.13
N GLY A 111 2.74 -0.53 -14.03
CA GLY A 111 2.41 0.85 -14.44
C GLY A 111 1.49 1.60 -13.48
N THR A 112 1.28 1.07 -12.27
CA THR A 112 0.61 1.79 -11.18
C THR A 112 1.60 2.62 -10.37
N ASN A 113 1.10 3.57 -9.59
CA ASN A 113 1.89 4.31 -8.60
C ASN A 113 2.58 3.37 -7.60
N LEU A 114 1.94 2.24 -7.26
CA LEU A 114 2.54 1.23 -6.39
C LEU A 114 3.75 0.54 -7.04
N GLU A 115 3.68 0.23 -8.34
CA GLU A 115 4.84 -0.27 -9.09
C GLU A 115 5.99 0.75 -9.12
N SER A 116 5.68 2.03 -9.37
CA SER A 116 6.69 3.09 -9.33
C SER A 116 7.32 3.23 -7.94
N CYS A 117 6.51 3.14 -6.88
CA CYS A 117 6.94 3.20 -5.49
C CYS A 117 7.85 2.02 -5.12
N PHE A 118 7.49 0.81 -5.53
CA PHE A 118 8.31 -0.39 -5.38
C PHE A 118 9.66 -0.23 -6.07
N ASN A 119 9.68 0.17 -7.34
CA ASN A 119 10.93 0.33 -8.10
C ASN A 119 11.84 1.39 -7.50
N LYS A 120 11.28 2.51 -7.02
CA LYS A 120 12.05 3.55 -6.32
C LYS A 120 12.65 3.05 -5.01
N ALA A 121 11.86 2.35 -4.20
CA ALA A 121 12.35 1.73 -2.97
C ALA A 121 13.44 0.69 -3.26
N LYS A 122 13.26 -0.15 -4.30
CA LYS A 122 14.24 -1.14 -4.73
C LYS A 122 15.54 -0.49 -5.25
N ALA A 123 15.46 0.61 -5.98
CA ALA A 123 16.63 1.30 -6.50
C ALA A 123 17.35 2.19 -5.47
N GLN A 124 16.80 2.35 -4.26
CA GLN A 124 17.38 3.25 -3.26
C GLN A 124 18.78 2.79 -2.85
N LYS A 125 19.63 3.78 -2.53
CA LYS A 125 20.90 3.59 -1.83
C LYS A 125 20.84 4.13 -0.39
N ASP A 126 20.01 5.15 -0.18
CA ASP A 126 19.84 5.81 1.11
C ASP A 126 18.66 5.22 1.91
N ASP A 127 18.55 5.61 3.18
CA ASP A 127 17.52 5.09 4.08
C ASP A 127 16.14 5.75 3.90
N LYS A 128 15.74 6.04 2.65
CA LYS A 128 14.52 6.80 2.34
C LYS A 128 13.24 5.95 2.29
N VAL A 129 12.10 6.53 2.65
CA VAL A 129 10.78 5.94 2.40
C VAL A 129 10.16 6.62 1.19
N PHE A 130 9.50 5.84 0.32
CA PHE A 130 8.89 6.36 -0.90
C PHE A 130 7.37 6.34 -0.80
N PHE A 131 6.73 7.44 -1.19
CA PHE A 131 5.27 7.55 -1.21
C PHE A 131 4.71 7.21 -2.59
N SER A 132 3.76 6.28 -2.61
CA SER A 132 2.82 6.04 -3.71
C SER A 132 1.58 6.88 -3.46
N ASP A 133 1.40 7.94 -4.25
CA ASP A 133 0.21 8.77 -4.22
C ASP A 133 -1.07 7.96 -4.54
N PHE A 134 -2.22 8.52 -4.16
CA PHE A 134 -3.53 7.91 -4.27
C PHE A 134 -3.85 7.55 -5.71
N GLN A 135 -4.22 6.29 -5.92
CA GLN A 135 -4.66 5.79 -7.22
C GLN A 135 -5.84 4.85 -7.04
N ASN A 136 -6.75 4.84 -8.02
CA ASN A 136 -7.78 3.81 -8.11
C ASN A 136 -7.17 2.49 -8.62
N TYR A 137 -7.22 1.45 -7.79
CA TYR A 137 -6.75 0.11 -8.13
C TYR A 137 -7.92 -0.73 -8.62
N LYS A 138 -7.86 -1.12 -9.90
CA LYS A 138 -8.92 -1.90 -10.56
C LYS A 138 -9.24 -3.20 -9.83
N THR A 139 -8.22 -3.87 -9.30
CA THR A 139 -8.34 -5.14 -8.56
C THR A 139 -9.27 -5.01 -7.35
N ALA A 140 -9.17 -3.90 -6.62
CA ALA A 140 -9.95 -3.62 -5.43
C ALA A 140 -11.17 -2.71 -5.65
N SER A 141 -11.30 -2.11 -6.85
CA SER A 141 -12.30 -1.10 -7.18
C SER A 141 -12.35 0.07 -6.18
N SER A 142 -11.18 0.45 -5.65
CA SER A 142 -11.06 1.46 -4.60
C SER A 142 -9.75 2.24 -4.73
N VAL A 143 -9.68 3.38 -4.06
CA VAL A 143 -8.50 4.26 -4.07
C VAL A 143 -7.62 3.99 -2.86
N TYR A 144 -6.33 3.79 -3.09
CA TYR A 144 -5.35 3.57 -2.03
C TYR A 144 -4.05 4.34 -2.29
N SER A 145 -3.31 4.58 -1.21
CA SER A 145 -1.96 5.13 -1.21
C SER A 145 -1.06 4.29 -0.29
N PHE A 146 0.23 4.30 -0.57
CA PHE A 146 1.18 3.39 0.07
C PHE A 146 2.50 4.09 0.37
N LEU A 147 3.23 3.54 1.33
CA LEU A 147 4.64 3.82 1.58
C LEU A 147 5.44 2.56 1.26
N CYS A 148 6.54 2.70 0.52
CA CYS A 148 7.41 1.59 0.15
C CYS A 148 8.80 1.82 0.74
N LYS A 149 9.35 0.77 1.34
CA LYS A 149 10.69 0.77 1.89
C LYS A 149 11.36 -0.58 1.66
N LYS A 150 12.56 -0.57 1.07
CA LYS A 150 13.36 -1.80 0.92
C LYS A 150 13.78 -2.31 2.30
N ALA A 151 13.65 -3.61 2.51
CA ALA A 151 14.11 -4.32 3.69
C ALA A 151 15.36 -5.14 3.37
N TYR A 152 16.27 -5.20 4.33
CA TYR A 152 17.49 -6.01 4.28
C TYR A 152 17.47 -6.98 5.46
N ALA A 153 18.20 -8.08 5.34
CA ALA A 153 18.45 -8.96 6.48
C ALA A 153 19.33 -8.25 7.51
N GLU A 154 18.87 -8.16 8.75
CA GLU A 154 19.61 -7.59 9.88
C GLU A 154 20.43 -8.67 10.61
N PHE A 155 20.13 -9.94 10.35
CA PHE A 155 20.77 -11.12 10.94
C PHE A 155 21.10 -12.17 9.87
N ASP A 156 22.09 -13.02 10.17
CA ASP A 156 22.41 -14.18 9.35
C ASP A 156 21.39 -15.31 9.61
N HIS A 157 20.95 -15.95 8.53
CA HIS A 157 20.14 -17.16 8.49
C HIS A 157 20.87 -18.18 7.61
N GLU A 158 21.92 -18.78 8.17
CA GLU A 158 22.85 -19.64 7.44
C GLU A 158 22.17 -20.85 6.78
N ASP A 159 21.16 -21.43 7.44
CA ASP A 159 20.39 -22.58 6.94
C ASP A 159 19.56 -22.23 5.68
N GLU A 160 19.15 -20.97 5.57
CA GLU A 160 18.41 -20.41 4.44
C GLU A 160 19.33 -19.75 3.39
N GLY A 161 20.64 -19.65 3.67
CA GLY A 161 21.62 -18.99 2.82
C GLY A 161 21.42 -17.48 2.70
N ILE A 162 20.81 -16.84 3.71
CA ILE A 162 20.59 -15.40 3.78
C ILE A 162 21.58 -14.79 4.76
N TYR A 163 22.35 -13.81 4.33
CA TYR A 163 23.34 -13.13 5.15
C TYR A 163 22.90 -11.71 5.47
N LYS A 164 23.40 -11.17 6.59
CA LYS A 164 23.16 -9.79 6.96
C LYS A 164 23.53 -8.83 5.83
N GLY A 165 22.59 -7.97 5.48
CA GLY A 165 22.71 -7.02 4.38
C GLY A 165 22.10 -7.49 3.06
N ASP A 166 21.69 -8.76 2.94
CA ASP A 166 20.99 -9.26 1.76
C ASP A 166 19.63 -8.58 1.60
N GLU A 167 19.23 -8.35 0.35
CA GLU A 167 17.92 -7.78 0.03
C GLU A 167 16.82 -8.83 0.24
N LEU A 168 15.89 -8.56 1.15
CA LEU A 168 14.71 -9.42 1.35
C LEU A 168 13.55 -9.03 0.43
N GLY A 169 13.47 -7.74 0.08
CA GLY A 169 12.39 -7.21 -0.74
C GLY A 169 11.96 -5.82 -0.30
N VAL A 170 10.66 -5.54 -0.41
CA VAL A 170 10.07 -4.24 -0.09
C VAL A 170 8.88 -4.41 0.84
N VAL A 171 8.93 -3.72 1.98
CA VAL A 171 7.79 -3.50 2.86
C VAL A 171 6.91 -2.42 2.25
N ILE A 172 5.62 -2.73 2.12
CA ILE A 172 4.60 -1.83 1.59
C ILE A 172 3.57 -1.59 2.69
N ALA A 173 3.52 -0.36 3.21
CA ALA A 173 2.54 0.05 4.21
C ALA A 173 1.40 0.83 3.55
N GLN A 174 0.18 0.33 3.68
CA GLN A 174 -1.01 1.00 3.14
C GLN A 174 -1.53 2.04 4.13
N LEU A 175 -1.60 3.30 3.69
CA LEU A 175 -2.16 4.38 4.51
C LEU A 175 -3.66 4.19 4.73
N SER A 176 -4.13 4.64 5.89
CA SER A 176 -5.53 4.53 6.29
C SER A 176 -6.34 5.71 5.78
N ASN A 177 -7.15 5.44 4.74
CA ASN A 177 -8.16 6.40 4.26
C ASN A 177 -9.13 6.79 5.37
N GLU A 178 -9.43 5.89 6.31
CA GLU A 178 -10.29 6.18 7.45
C GLU A 178 -9.65 7.18 8.41
N THR A 179 -8.37 7.01 8.72
CA THR A 179 -7.61 7.95 9.57
C THR A 179 -7.54 9.32 8.92
N LEU A 180 -7.24 9.38 7.62
CA LEU A 180 -7.24 10.63 6.87
C LEU A 180 -8.62 11.29 6.86
N ALA A 181 -9.69 10.52 6.61
CA ALA A 181 -11.05 11.02 6.65
C ALA A 181 -11.45 11.55 8.03
N LYS A 182 -10.99 10.89 9.11
CA LYS A 182 -11.19 11.39 10.49
C LYS A 182 -10.49 12.71 10.73
N ILE A 183 -9.27 12.90 10.23
CA ILE A 183 -8.52 14.15 10.36
C ILE A 183 -9.21 15.27 9.56
N THR A 184 -9.54 15.02 8.28
CA THR A 184 -10.18 16.04 7.41
C THR A 184 -11.63 16.32 7.80
N GLY A 185 -12.29 15.37 8.48
CA GLY A 185 -13.64 15.50 8.99
C GLY A 185 -13.76 16.26 10.31
N GLN A 186 -12.67 16.70 10.94
CA GLN A 186 -12.74 17.53 12.14
C GLN A 186 -13.29 18.93 11.79
N ARG A 187 -14.46 19.29 12.35
CA ARG A 187 -15.16 20.56 12.07
C ARG A 187 -15.09 21.56 13.22
N THR A 188 -14.41 21.22 14.31
CA THR A 188 -14.32 22.09 15.50
C THR A 188 -13.73 23.44 15.12
N GLY A 189 -14.49 24.52 15.37
CA GLY A 189 -14.07 25.89 15.08
C GLY A 189 -14.25 26.33 13.62
N MET A 190 -14.97 25.58 12.78
CA MET A 190 -15.15 25.90 11.34
C MET A 190 -16.49 26.55 10.97
N GLY A 191 -17.39 26.73 11.95
CA GLY A 191 -18.77 27.18 11.69
C GLY A 191 -19.64 26.12 11.01
N GLU A 192 -20.88 26.48 10.66
CA GLU A 192 -21.90 25.53 10.16
C GLU A 192 -21.59 25.01 8.74
N THR A 193 -21.03 25.86 7.88
CA THR A 193 -20.76 25.57 6.47
C THR A 193 -19.34 25.11 6.19
N GLY A 194 -18.46 25.12 7.20
CA GLY A 194 -17.05 24.77 7.03
C GLY A 194 -16.83 23.31 6.64
N GLN A 195 -16.02 23.08 5.62
CA GLN A 195 -15.53 21.77 5.22
C GLN A 195 -14.06 21.85 4.85
N THR A 196 -13.32 20.78 5.13
CA THR A 196 -11.93 20.65 4.69
C THR A 196 -11.74 19.39 3.89
N TYR A 197 -10.84 19.45 2.93
CA TYR A 197 -10.48 18.34 2.07
C TYR A 197 -9.02 18.47 1.64
N LEU A 198 -8.43 17.36 1.20
CA LEU A 198 -7.09 17.30 0.64
C LEU A 198 -7.17 17.26 -0.87
N ILE A 199 -6.31 18.05 -1.52
CA ILE A 199 -6.11 18.01 -2.98
C ILE A 199 -4.64 17.74 -3.28
N GLY A 200 -4.40 16.99 -4.34
CA GLY A 200 -3.07 16.84 -4.90
C GLY A 200 -2.69 18.03 -5.79
N PRO A 201 -1.42 18.12 -6.23
CA PRO A 201 -0.97 19.09 -7.24
C PRO A 201 -1.68 18.95 -8.59
N ASP A 202 -2.31 17.79 -8.83
CA ASP A 202 -3.14 17.50 -10.01
C ASP A 202 -4.59 18.02 -9.88
N TYR A 203 -4.88 18.79 -8.84
CA TYR A 203 -6.21 19.29 -8.50
C TYR A 203 -7.27 18.19 -8.26
N LYS A 204 -6.83 16.96 -7.99
CA LYS A 204 -7.72 15.84 -7.66
C LYS A 204 -7.76 15.59 -6.16
N LEU A 205 -8.87 15.04 -5.69
CA LEU A 205 -9.13 14.78 -4.27
C LEU A 205 -8.23 13.67 -3.73
N ARG A 206 -7.68 13.92 -2.53
CA ARG A 206 -6.95 12.96 -1.66
C ARG A 206 -7.69 12.71 -0.33
N SER A 207 -8.88 13.28 -0.21
CA SER A 207 -9.86 12.95 0.82
C SER A 207 -11.25 13.17 0.24
N ASP A 208 -12.25 12.55 0.84
CA ASP A 208 -13.64 12.84 0.48
C ASP A 208 -14.13 14.12 1.15
N PHE A 209 -15.14 14.75 0.56
CA PHE A 209 -15.85 15.82 1.24
C PHE A 209 -16.75 15.25 2.32
N ALA A 210 -16.87 15.97 3.45
CA ALA A 210 -17.82 15.62 4.51
C ALA A 210 -19.27 15.83 4.05
N LEU A 211 -19.52 16.87 3.25
CA LEU A 211 -20.82 17.17 2.66
C LEU A 211 -20.85 16.68 1.20
N GLN A 212 -21.99 16.15 0.75
CA GLN A 212 -22.18 15.68 -0.63
C GLN A 212 -21.13 14.63 -1.07
N ARG A 213 -20.76 13.74 -0.15
CA ARG A 213 -19.72 12.71 -0.33
C ARG A 213 -19.92 11.86 -1.58
N ASP A 214 -21.17 11.55 -1.95
CA ASP A 214 -21.48 10.74 -3.14
C ASP A 214 -21.03 11.42 -4.44
N LYS A 215 -20.99 12.76 -4.45
CA LYS A 215 -20.54 13.56 -5.59
C LYS A 215 -19.04 13.85 -5.49
N PHE A 216 -18.59 14.36 -4.34
CA PHE A 216 -17.21 14.82 -4.13
C PHE A 216 -16.41 13.84 -3.28
N ASN A 217 -15.84 12.82 -3.94
CA ASN A 217 -15.00 11.79 -3.34
C ASN A 217 -13.80 11.44 -4.21
N MET A 218 -12.81 10.77 -3.61
CA MET A 218 -11.60 10.34 -4.30
C MET A 218 -11.87 9.46 -5.51
N ASN A 219 -12.83 8.52 -5.41
CA ASN A 219 -13.16 7.62 -6.51
C ASN A 219 -13.64 8.39 -7.75
N ASN A 220 -14.50 9.38 -7.59
CA ASN A 220 -14.97 10.21 -8.70
C ASN A 220 -13.88 11.12 -9.24
N SER A 221 -13.04 11.67 -8.36
CA SER A 221 -11.98 12.61 -8.75
C SER A 221 -10.81 11.93 -9.47
N LEU A 222 -10.44 10.71 -9.06
CA LEU A 222 -9.31 9.95 -9.61
C LEU A 222 -9.67 9.05 -10.78
N LYS A 223 -10.95 8.93 -11.14
CA LYS A 223 -11.36 8.30 -12.40
C LYS A 223 -10.67 9.00 -13.56
N VAL A 224 -9.94 8.24 -14.38
CA VAL A 224 -9.51 8.71 -15.70
C VAL A 224 -10.76 8.80 -16.56
N ILE A 225 -11.32 10.00 -16.67
CA ILE A 225 -12.40 10.23 -17.62
C ILE A 225 -11.74 10.39 -18.98
N PHE A 226 -11.94 9.41 -19.87
CA PHE A 226 -11.66 9.56 -21.30
C PHE A 226 -12.70 10.55 -21.86
N LEU A 227 -12.51 11.85 -21.61
CA LEU A 227 -13.38 12.91 -22.11
C LEU A 227 -13.04 13.21 -23.57
N LEU A 228 -13.43 12.31 -24.47
CA LEU A 228 -13.77 12.67 -25.85
C LEU A 228 -15.30 12.64 -25.95
N LYS A 229 -15.95 13.65 -25.38
CA LYS A 229 -17.32 14.01 -25.78
C LYS A 229 -17.24 15.19 -26.73
N LEU A 230 -16.99 14.89 -28.01
CA LEU A 230 -17.21 15.83 -29.10
C LEU A 230 -18.72 16.02 -29.22
N LYS A 231 -19.25 17.09 -28.61
CA LYS A 231 -20.63 17.51 -28.78
C LYS A 231 -20.68 18.38 -30.06
N LEU A 232 -20.82 17.74 -31.21
CA LEU A 232 -21.10 18.46 -32.45
C LEU A 232 -22.51 19.05 -32.36
N TRP A 233 -22.61 20.37 -32.19
CA TRP A 233 -23.83 21.10 -32.43
C TRP A 233 -24.09 21.13 -33.94
N LYS A 234 -25.23 20.57 -34.38
CA LYS A 234 -25.80 20.97 -35.67
C LYS A 234 -26.40 22.37 -35.47
N ILE A 235 -25.81 23.35 -36.15
CA ILE A 235 -26.40 24.67 -36.38
C ILE A 235 -27.56 24.46 -37.38
N PRO A 236 -28.70 25.14 -37.22
CA PRO A 236 -29.97 24.85 -37.92
C PRO A 236 -29.89 24.77 -39.44
#